data_AF-A0A7K2ZGV6-F1
#
_entry.id   AF-A0A7K2ZGV6-F1
#
_cell.length_a   1.000
_cell.length_b   1.000
_cell.length_c   1.000
_cell.angle_alpha   90.00
_cell.angle_beta   90.00
_cell.angle_gamma   90.00
#
_symmetry.space_group_name_H-M   'P 1'
#
loop_
_entity.id
_entity.type
_entity.pdbx_description
1 polymer ?
#
loop_
_entity_poly.entity_id
_entity_poly.type
_entity_poly.pdbx_seq_one_letter_code
_entity_poly.pdbx_strand_id
1 'polypeptide(L)'
;DSLALAHRRAIHEAQHLADRAVDVVYVVGGGARNELLCQLTADACGLPVVAGPAEAAALGNVLVQARAQGSLGDGTSLRELVTATQPLTRYEPSGDRAVWDAAARRIGRWSGPS
;
A
#
# COMPACT_ATOMS: atom_id res chain seq x y z
N ASP A 1 -0.45 7.34 14.64
CA ASP A 1 0.37 6.24 15.16
C ASP A 1 -0.37 4.91 15.29
N SER A 2 -1.45 4.82 16.08
CA SER A 2 -2.20 3.54 16.26
C SER A 2 -2.63 2.88 14.93
N LEU A 3 -3.14 3.68 13.98
CA LEU A 3 -3.55 3.17 12.66
C LEU A 3 -2.36 2.72 11.80
N ALA A 4 -1.25 3.45 11.80
CA ALA A 4 -0.04 3.06 11.07
C ALA A 4 0.56 1.75 11.63
N LEU A 5 0.53 1.58 12.97
CA LEU A 5 0.92 0.32 13.62
C LEU A 5 -0.04 -0.83 13.30
N ALA A 6 -1.34 -0.55 13.16
CA ALA A 6 -2.31 -1.53 12.68
C ALA A 6 -2.03 -1.93 11.22
N HIS A 7 -1.71 -0.99 10.34
CA HIS A 7 -1.30 -1.27 8.96
C HIS A 7 -0.03 -2.11 8.92
N ARG A 8 1.01 -1.73 9.67
CA ARG A 8 2.25 -2.50 9.81
C ARG A 8 1.96 -3.96 10.19
N ARG A 9 1.07 -4.17 11.17
CA ARG A 9 0.67 -5.53 11.58
C ARG A 9 -0.04 -6.29 10.45
N ALA A 10 -1.03 -5.68 9.83
CA ALA A 10 -1.78 -6.31 8.74
C ALA A 10 -0.87 -6.69 7.57
N ILE A 11 0.09 -5.83 7.21
CA ILE A 11 1.05 -6.09 6.14
C ILE A 11 1.97 -7.25 6.50
N HIS A 12 2.52 -7.26 7.72
CA HIS A 12 3.36 -8.36 8.19
C HIS A 12 2.62 -9.70 8.22
N GLU A 13 1.36 -9.70 8.67
CA GLU A 13 0.51 -10.89 8.67
C GLU A 13 0.20 -11.36 7.25
N ALA A 14 -0.10 -10.45 6.33
CA ALA A 14 -0.30 -10.78 4.91
C ALA A 14 0.96 -11.37 4.27
N GLN A 15 2.15 -10.84 4.57
CA GLN A 15 3.43 -11.40 4.11
C GLN A 15 3.64 -12.83 4.60
N HIS A 16 3.38 -13.06 5.89
CA HIS A 16 3.53 -14.38 6.50
C HIS A 16 2.54 -15.40 5.91
N LEU A 17 1.27 -15.01 5.78
CA LEU A 17 0.23 -15.87 5.18
C LEU A 17 0.49 -16.18 3.71
N ALA A 18 1.09 -15.25 2.97
CA ALA A 18 1.42 -15.42 1.56
C ALA A 18 2.77 -16.13 1.33
N ASP A 19 3.57 -16.35 2.38
CA ASP A 19 4.98 -16.76 2.31
C ASP A 19 5.81 -15.93 1.32
N ARG A 20 5.58 -14.61 1.33
CA ARG A 20 6.20 -13.67 0.38
C ARG A 20 6.58 -12.36 1.04
N ALA A 21 7.78 -11.89 0.72
CA ALA A 21 8.20 -10.53 1.03
C ALA A 21 7.39 -9.52 0.19
N VAL A 22 7.11 -8.36 0.78
CA VAL A 22 6.50 -7.22 0.10
C VAL A 22 7.55 -6.11 0.02
N ASP A 23 7.75 -5.58 -1.19
CA ASP A 23 8.72 -4.50 -1.45
C ASP A 23 8.07 -3.11 -1.44
N VAL A 24 6.75 -3.03 -1.59
CA VAL A 24 5.99 -1.77 -1.67
C VAL A 24 4.53 -1.97 -1.27
N VAL A 25 3.96 -1.00 -0.56
CA VAL A 25 2.56 -0.97 -0.17
C VAL A 25 1.80 0.00 -1.07
N TYR A 26 0.76 -0.49 -1.76
CA TYR A 26 -0.14 0.38 -2.52
C TYR A 26 -1.36 0.74 -1.68
N VAL A 27 -1.56 2.03 -1.41
CA VAL A 27 -2.75 2.55 -0.72
C VAL A 27 -3.68 3.15 -1.77
N VAL A 28 -4.94 2.73 -1.76
CA VAL A 28 -5.98 3.23 -2.67
C VAL A 28 -7.24 3.61 -1.88
N GLY A 29 -8.19 4.29 -2.53
CA GLY A 29 -9.41 4.75 -1.87
C GLY A 29 -9.19 6.03 -1.06
N GLY A 30 -10.13 6.35 -0.16
CA GLY A 30 -10.08 7.59 0.63
C GLY A 30 -8.81 7.76 1.48
N GLY A 31 -8.20 6.66 1.93
CA GLY A 31 -6.96 6.68 2.71
C GLY A 31 -5.75 7.18 1.93
N ALA A 32 -5.74 7.05 0.60
CA ALA A 32 -4.64 7.50 -0.25
C ALA A 32 -4.48 9.03 -0.28
N ARG A 33 -5.54 9.78 0.06
CA ARG A 33 -5.50 11.25 0.15
C ARG A 33 -4.93 11.76 1.48
N ASN A 34 -4.74 10.88 2.46
CA ASN A 34 -4.18 11.26 3.76
C ASN A 34 -2.67 11.10 3.72
N GLU A 35 -1.97 12.17 3.35
CA GLU A 35 -0.51 12.20 3.19
C GLU A 35 0.20 11.78 4.48
N LEU A 36 -0.25 12.32 5.63
CA LEU A 36 0.31 11.96 6.93
C LEU A 36 0.15 10.47 7.24
N LEU A 37 -1.02 9.89 6.97
CA LEU A 37 -1.22 8.46 7.15
C LEU A 37 -0.33 7.64 6.22
N CYS A 38 -0.17 8.05 4.97
CA CYS A 38 0.72 7.38 4.01
C CYS A 38 2.16 7.40 4.49
N GLN A 39 2.67 8.55 4.93
CA GLN A 39 4.03 8.67 5.45
C GLN A 39 4.23 7.86 6.73
N LEU A 40 3.34 7.98 7.72
CA LEU A 40 3.45 7.20 8.96
C LEU A 40 3.36 5.69 8.69
N THR A 41 2.61 5.28 7.67
CA THR A 41 2.56 3.87 7.25
C THR A 41 3.90 3.44 6.63
N ALA A 42 4.51 4.26 5.78
CA ALA A 42 5.82 3.98 5.20
C ALA A 42 6.88 3.82 6.30
N ASP A 43 6.91 4.76 7.25
CA ASP A 43 7.86 4.77 8.37
C ASP A 43 7.65 3.55 9.29
N ALA A 44 6.40 3.27 9.66
CA ALA A 44 6.07 2.17 10.55
C ALA A 44 6.40 0.81 9.92
N CYS A 45 6.14 0.65 8.61
CA CYS A 45 6.42 -0.59 7.89
C CYS A 45 7.91 -0.72 7.52
N GLY A 46 8.64 0.40 7.41
CA GLY A 46 9.95 0.42 6.74
C GLY A 46 9.85 -0.02 5.28
N LEU A 47 8.71 0.23 4.64
CA LEU A 47 8.44 -0.12 3.26
C LEU A 47 7.94 1.14 2.53
N PRO A 48 8.32 1.35 1.27
CA PRO A 48 7.75 2.41 0.47
C PRO A 48 6.23 2.28 0.37
N VAL A 49 5.54 3.42 0.42
CA VAL A 49 4.09 3.51 0.19
C VAL A 49 3.84 4.26 -1.10
N VAL A 50 2.99 3.71 -1.97
CA VAL A 50 2.49 4.38 -3.18
C VAL A 50 1.00 4.65 -3.01
N ALA A 51 0.63 5.93 -2.89
CA ALA A 51 -0.75 6.37 -2.87
C ALA A 51 -1.28 6.48 -4.30
N GLY A 52 -2.29 5.67 -4.62
CA GLY A 52 -3.00 5.68 -5.88
C GLY A 52 -4.28 6.54 -5.85
N PRO A 53 -5.02 6.58 -6.97
CA PRO A 53 -6.24 7.37 -7.06
C PRO A 53 -7.29 6.90 -6.04
N ALA A 54 -8.03 7.84 -5.48
CA ALA A 54 -9.11 7.53 -4.54
C ALA A 54 -10.24 6.73 -5.21
N GLU A 55 -10.37 6.86 -6.52
CA GLU A 55 -11.37 6.22 -7.38
C GLU A 55 -10.88 4.87 -7.95
N ALA A 56 -9.84 4.26 -7.36
CA ALA A 56 -9.24 3.03 -7.88
C ALA A 56 -10.25 1.90 -8.18
N ALA A 57 -11.30 1.76 -7.37
CA ALA A 57 -12.36 0.78 -7.60
C ALA A 57 -13.17 1.10 -8.88
N ALA A 58 -13.51 2.37 -9.11
CA ALA A 58 -14.22 2.82 -10.29
C ALA A 58 -13.36 2.65 -11.55
N LEU A 59 -12.08 3.04 -11.48
CA LEU A 59 -11.11 2.82 -12.54
C LEU A 59 -10.94 1.33 -12.87
N GLY A 60 -10.81 0.49 -11.85
CA GLY A 60 -10.72 -0.96 -12.01
C GLY A 60 -11.93 -1.53 -12.74
N ASN A 61 -13.14 -1.07 -12.38
CA ASN A 61 -14.36 -1.49 -13.06
C ASN A 61 -14.36 -1.07 -14.54
N VAL A 62 -14.10 0.21 -14.83
CA VAL A 62 -14.03 0.72 -16.22
C VAL A 62 -13.02 -0.06 -17.06
N LEU A 63 -11.84 -0.34 -16.52
CA LEU A 63 -10.78 -1.06 -17.23
C LEU A 63 -11.13 -2.52 -17.52
N VAL A 64 -11.77 -3.21 -16.56
CA VAL A 64 -12.24 -4.58 -16.78
C VAL A 64 -13.34 -4.62 -17.85
N GLN A 65 -14.28 -3.66 -17.86
CA GLN A 65 -15.31 -3.57 -18.89
C GLN A 65 -14.72 -3.25 -20.26
N ALA A 66 -13.77 -2.30 -20.35
CA ALA A 66 -13.09 -1.95 -21.60
C ALA A 66 -12.34 -3.15 -22.19
N ARG A 67 -11.70 -3.97 -21.35
CA ARG A 67 -11.07 -5.22 -21.79
C ARG A 67 -12.10 -6.22 -22.34
N ALA A 68 -13.21 -6.41 -21.63
CA ALA A 68 -14.26 -7.35 -22.06
C ALA A 68 -14.89 -6.94 -23.41
N GLN A 69 -14.90 -5.65 -23.72
CA GLN A 69 -15.38 -5.08 -24.98
C GLN A 69 -14.31 -5.06 -26.09
N GLY A 70 -13.10 -5.57 -25.84
CA GLY A 70 -12.00 -5.55 -26.80
C GLY A 70 -11.47 -4.14 -27.11
N SER A 71 -11.76 -3.16 -26.24
CA SER A 71 -11.32 -1.76 -26.42
C SER A 71 -9.89 -1.50 -25.93
N LEU A 72 -9.24 -2.50 -25.34
CA LEU A 72 -7.83 -2.46 -24.95
C LEU A 72 -7.02 -3.33 -25.91
N GLY A 73 -5.83 -2.87 -26.29
CA GLY A 73 -4.92 -3.65 -27.13
C GLY A 73 -4.54 -4.99 -26.51
N ASP A 74 -4.26 -5.99 -27.34
CA ASP A 74 -3.87 -7.32 -26.88
C ASP A 74 -2.66 -7.25 -25.95
N GLY A 75 -2.72 -7.99 -24.84
CA GLY A 75 -1.65 -8.02 -23.83
C GLY A 75 -1.53 -6.75 -22.95
N THR A 76 -2.38 -5.73 -23.15
CA THR A 76 -2.38 -4.52 -22.29
C THR A 76 -2.53 -4.89 -20.82
N SER A 77 -1.53 -4.62 -20.00
CA SER A 77 -1.62 -4.79 -18.55
C SER A 77 -2.45 -3.67 -17.93
N LEU A 78 -3.56 -4.01 -17.25
CA LEU A 78 -4.40 -3.01 -16.58
C LEU A 78 -3.61 -2.26 -15.50
N ARG A 79 -2.68 -2.96 -14.83
CA ARG A 79 -1.85 -2.35 -13.79
C ARG A 79 -0.92 -1.30 -14.39
N GLU A 80 -0.24 -1.63 -15.48
CA GLU A 80 0.66 -0.69 -16.16
C GLU A 80 -0.11 0.54 -16.65
N LEU A 81 -1.29 0.33 -17.22
CA LEU A 81 -2.15 1.41 -17.68
C LEU A 81 -2.57 2.34 -16.53
N VAL A 82 -2.93 1.79 -15.36
CA VAL A 82 -3.22 2.60 -14.16
C VAL A 82 -1.98 3.38 -13.73
N THR A 83 -0.82 2.73 -13.62
CA THR A 83 0.41 3.39 -13.18
C THR A 83 0.92 4.46 -14.14
N ALA A 84 0.65 4.31 -15.44
CA ALA A 84 1.08 5.27 -16.46
C ALA A 84 0.12 6.46 -16.61
N THR A 85 -1.15 6.32 -16.23
CA THR A 85 -2.18 7.33 -16.50
C THR A 85 -2.69 8.06 -15.26
N GLN A 86 -2.43 7.53 -14.07
CA GLN A 86 -2.95 8.10 -12.82
C GLN A 86 -1.82 8.78 -12.04
N PRO A 87 -2.10 9.92 -11.36
CA PRO A 87 -1.13 10.52 -10.46
C PRO A 87 -0.89 9.58 -9.28
N LEU A 88 0.38 9.23 -9.07
CA LEU A 88 0.82 8.44 -7.93
C LEU A 88 1.76 9.28 -7.08
N THR A 89 1.56 9.26 -5.76
CA THR A 89 2.49 9.86 -4.81
C THR A 89 3.22 8.76 -4.07
N ARG A 90 4.54 8.83 -4.05
CA ARG A 90 5.40 7.86 -3.36
C ARG A 90 5.96 8.47 -2.09
N TYR A 91 5.82 7.74 -0.99
CA TYR A 91 6.34 8.07 0.33
C TYR A 91 7.42 7.04 0.66
N GLU A 92 8.66 7.51 0.78
CA GLU A 92 9.75 6.68 1.26
C GLU A 92 9.77 6.69 2.79
N PRO A 93 10.13 5.59 3.46
CA PRO A 93 10.32 5.58 4.90
C PRO A 93 11.32 6.66 5.30
N SER A 94 10.92 7.51 6.23
CA SER A 94 11.73 8.62 6.74
C SER A 94 11.71 8.58 8.27
N GLY A 95 12.90 8.63 8.89
CA GLY A 95 13.04 8.59 10.35
C GLY A 95 13.52 7.26 10.90
N ASP A 96 13.57 7.18 12.24
CA ASP A 96 14.17 6.06 12.94
C ASP A 96 13.16 4.91 13.14
N ARG A 97 13.45 3.79 12.48
CA ARG A 97 12.66 2.56 12.59
C ARG A 97 12.60 2.00 14.01
N ALA A 98 13.63 2.24 14.82
CA ALA A 98 13.68 1.76 16.20
C ALA A 98 12.56 2.36 17.06
N VAL A 99 12.13 3.60 16.78
CA VAL A 99 11.01 4.26 17.45
C VAL A 99 9.71 3.50 17.18
N TRP A 100 9.48 3.13 15.92
CA TRP A 100 8.30 2.35 15.53
C TRP A 100 8.31 0.93 16.09
N ASP A 101 9.48 0.30 16.16
CA ASP A 101 9.64 -1.02 16.78
C ASP A 101 9.36 -0.96 18.28
N ALA A 102 9.83 0.08 18.98
CA ALA A 102 9.53 0.31 20.38
C ALA A 102 8.03 0.57 20.61
N ALA A 103 7.41 1.38 19.76
CA ALA A 103 5.97 1.62 19.80
C ALA A 103 5.18 0.32 19.60
N ALA A 104 5.52 -0.49 18.61
CA ALA A 104 4.87 -1.77 18.32
C ALA A 104 4.96 -2.76 19.51
N ARG A 105 6.10 -2.80 20.21
CA ARG A 105 6.25 -3.61 21.43
C ARG A 105 5.34 -3.14 22.58
N ARG A 106 5.20 -1.83 22.77
CA ARG A 106 4.40 -1.23 23.87
C ARG A 106 2.90 -1.51 23.77
N ILE A 107 2.35 -1.62 22.55
CA ILE A 107 0.93 -1.95 22.35
C ILE A 107 0.62 -3.46 22.52
N GLY A 108 1.60 -4.29 22.88
CA GLY A 108 1.40 -5.66 23.36
C GLY A 108 0.81 -6.64 22.34
N ARG A 109 0.80 -6.29 21.04
CA ARG A 109 0.17 -7.07 19.95
C ARG A 109 1.14 -7.40 18.80
N TRP A 110 2.44 -7.18 18.99
CA TRP A 110 3.46 -7.38 17.96
C TRP A 110 4.42 -8.52 18.32
N SER A 111 4.32 -9.62 17.58
CA SER A 111 5.21 -10.80 17.67
C SER A 111 6.16 -10.84 16.47
N GLY A 112 6.81 -9.71 16.15
CA GLY A 112 7.63 -9.57 14.93
C GLY A 112 8.65 -10.69 14.69
N PRO A 113 9.24 -10.77 13.49
CA PRO A 113 10.06 -11.90 13.11
C PRO A 113 11.29 -12.01 14.03
N SER A 114 11.61 -13.25 14.38
CA SER A 114 12.75 -13.64 15.23
C SER A 114 14.08 -13.24 14.61
#